data_AF-A0A924QQI4-F1
#
_entry.id   AF-A0A924QQI4-F1
#
_cell.length_a   1.000
_cell.length_b   1.000
_cell.length_c   1.000
_cell.angle_alpha   90.00
_cell.angle_beta   90.00
_cell.angle_gamma   90.00
#
_symmetry.space_group_name_H-M   'P 1'
#
loop_
_entity.id
_entity.type
_entity.pdbx_description
1 polymer ?
#
loop_
_entity_poly.entity_id
_entity_poly.type
_entity_poly.pdbx_seq_one_letter_code
_entity_poly.pdbx_strand_id
1 'polypeptide(L)'
;MLDNSIPGSPTLGTIPAALFDTYVFKGSVGNAITPKVVTVAQLGTALQDPYQSTLIQLDNFEFSKGDTMGTYADPTKIASAVNYTVKSCGGESIVLRSSSFSNFASIKVAKGNGSLIAIAGAFGATKQLTIRDTNDVKFYGSRCSIFEEDFSSYASSGTAPTVMPGWKNITEIGDVPYTMSVFSGNAFPKISAFASTVLATGNISSWLISPDIILPSGTTPKFSFSCSRRYPSGTFKLYVSTNFTGINVSTATWTLITTVPAAAAGAAFTPFDVFGPYSFTAYAGQKINFGFRYEAASGTLPANVGTYEPDDIKISKN
;
A
#
# COMPACT_ATOMS: atom_id res chain seq x y z
N MET A 1 1.53 45.39 9.14
CA MET A 1 2.97 45.72 9.30
C MET A 1 3.15 47.15 8.84
N LEU A 2 3.95 47.93 9.53
CA LEU A 2 4.35 49.28 9.08
C LEU A 2 5.68 49.17 8.34
N ASP A 3 5.74 49.77 7.15
CA ASP A 3 7.00 49.88 6.43
C ASP A 3 7.88 50.94 7.11
N ASN A 4 8.96 50.49 7.74
CA ASN A 4 9.98 51.33 8.37
C ASN A 4 11.31 51.22 7.60
N SER A 5 11.26 50.84 6.33
CA SER A 5 12.44 50.66 5.50
C SER A 5 13.19 51.99 5.32
N ILE A 6 14.52 51.92 5.40
CA ILE A 6 15.42 52.99 4.96
C ILE A 6 16.26 52.48 3.78
N PRO A 7 16.80 53.36 2.90
CA PRO A 7 17.66 52.93 1.81
C PRO A 7 18.84 52.07 2.34
N GLY A 8 18.89 50.80 1.92
CA GLY A 8 19.90 49.82 2.35
C GLY A 8 19.48 48.89 3.50
N SER A 9 18.31 49.09 4.12
CA SER A 9 17.78 48.20 5.17
C SER A 9 16.25 48.14 5.11
N PRO A 10 15.67 47.21 4.33
CA PRO A 10 14.24 46.99 4.34
C PRO A 10 13.82 46.38 5.68
N THR A 11 12.93 47.05 6.41
CA THR A 11 12.42 46.57 7.70
C THR A 11 10.92 46.77 7.80
N LEU A 12 10.24 45.78 8.38
CA LEU A 12 8.82 45.85 8.67
C LEU A 12 8.64 45.89 10.20
N GLY A 13 8.02 46.97 10.69
CA GLY A 13 7.66 47.13 12.08
C GLY A 13 6.29 46.51 12.40
N THR A 14 6.09 46.16 13.67
CA THR A 14 4.76 45.83 14.19
C THR A 14 3.86 47.07 14.17
N ILE A 15 2.55 46.87 14.10
CA ILE A 15 1.60 47.98 14.27
C ILE A 15 1.53 48.28 15.78
N PRO A 16 1.76 49.52 16.25
CA PRO A 16 1.54 49.88 17.64
C PRO A 16 0.08 49.61 18.05
N ALA A 17 -0.14 49.07 19.25
CA ALA A 17 -1.49 48.69 19.71
C ALA A 17 -2.49 49.86 19.66
N ALA A 18 -2.04 51.09 19.95
CA ALA A 18 -2.85 52.30 19.88
C ALA A 18 -3.34 52.64 18.46
N LEU A 19 -2.73 52.06 17.43
CA LEU A 19 -3.09 52.26 16.02
C LEU A 19 -3.89 51.08 15.45
N PHE A 20 -4.22 50.06 16.26
CA PHE A 20 -5.01 48.92 15.80
C PHE A 20 -6.37 49.34 15.29
N ASP A 21 -7.10 50.20 16.00
CA ASP A 21 -8.43 50.63 15.56
C ASP A 21 -8.39 51.47 14.27
N THR A 22 -7.23 52.03 13.92
CA THR A 22 -7.02 52.80 12.67
C THR A 22 -6.72 51.91 11.47
N TYR A 23 -5.96 50.83 11.65
CA TYR A 23 -5.40 50.02 10.55
C TYR A 23 -5.86 48.56 10.52
N VAL A 24 -6.46 48.07 11.61
CA VAL A 24 -6.96 46.70 11.75
C VAL A 24 -8.47 46.77 11.79
N PHE A 25 -9.08 46.57 10.63
CA PHE A 25 -10.54 46.52 10.51
C PHE A 25 -11.02 45.10 10.85
N LYS A 26 -12.04 45.00 11.71
CA LYS A 26 -12.69 43.72 12.00
C LYS A 26 -13.40 43.25 10.74
N GLY A 27 -13.02 42.07 10.24
CA GLY A 27 -13.74 41.40 9.17
C GLY A 27 -15.07 40.81 9.65
N SER A 28 -15.94 40.43 8.72
CA SER A 28 -17.11 39.61 9.03
C SER A 28 -16.68 38.23 9.55
N VAL A 29 -17.41 37.69 10.51
CA VAL A 29 -17.23 36.34 11.05
C VAL A 29 -18.30 35.40 10.50
N GLY A 30 -18.03 34.09 10.50
CA GLY A 30 -19.01 33.08 10.06
C GLY A 30 -19.22 33.00 8.55
N ASN A 31 -18.32 33.57 7.74
CA ASN A 31 -18.39 33.42 6.29
C ASN A 31 -18.23 31.94 5.90
N ALA A 32 -19.14 31.43 5.08
CA ALA A 32 -19.01 30.10 4.52
C ALA A 32 -17.88 30.08 3.49
N ILE A 33 -16.79 29.36 3.79
CA ILE A 33 -15.68 29.17 2.85
C ILE A 33 -15.83 27.79 2.22
N THR A 34 -16.01 27.76 0.90
CA THR A 34 -16.00 26.50 0.13
C THR A 34 -14.57 26.20 -0.29
N PRO A 35 -13.97 25.06 0.12
CA PRO A 35 -12.65 24.66 -0.31
C PRO A 35 -12.57 24.51 -1.84
N LYS A 36 -11.43 24.88 -2.44
CA LYS A 36 -11.19 24.63 -3.86
C LYS A 36 -10.72 23.19 -4.06
N VAL A 37 -11.45 22.40 -4.86
CA VAL A 37 -11.02 21.04 -5.23
C VAL A 37 -9.85 21.15 -6.22
N VAL A 38 -8.73 20.50 -5.91
CA VAL A 38 -7.49 20.55 -6.70
C VAL A 38 -6.80 19.19 -6.75
N THR A 39 -5.79 19.05 -7.62
CA THR A 39 -4.85 17.91 -7.65
C THR A 39 -3.49 18.32 -7.10
N VAL A 40 -2.65 17.35 -6.73
CA VAL A 40 -1.30 17.64 -6.20
C VAL A 40 -0.41 18.31 -7.26
N ALA A 41 -0.65 18.00 -8.54
CA ALA A 41 0.06 18.60 -9.67
C ALA A 41 -0.21 20.12 -9.80
N GLN A 42 -1.37 20.60 -9.36
CA GLN A 42 -1.73 22.02 -9.44
C GLN A 42 -1.07 22.87 -8.35
N LEU A 43 -0.55 22.26 -7.28
CA LEU A 43 0.08 22.96 -6.18
C LEU A 43 1.53 23.28 -6.51
N GLY A 44 1.95 24.53 -6.35
CA GLY A 44 3.34 24.98 -6.40
C GLY A 44 3.95 25.25 -5.04
N THR A 45 5.21 25.70 -5.03
CA THR A 45 5.93 26.16 -3.83
C THR A 45 6.32 27.63 -3.88
N ALA A 46 6.06 28.30 -5.01
CA ALA A 46 6.34 29.72 -5.18
C ALA A 46 5.38 30.55 -4.31
N LEU A 47 5.85 31.67 -3.78
CA LEU A 47 5.01 32.59 -2.99
C LEU A 47 3.81 33.14 -3.77
N GLN A 48 3.89 33.18 -5.10
CA GLN A 48 2.83 33.64 -5.99
C GLN A 48 1.90 32.50 -6.46
N ASP A 49 2.09 31.28 -5.97
CA ASP A 49 1.21 30.17 -6.28
C ASP A 49 -0.23 30.48 -5.81
N PRO A 50 -1.25 30.34 -6.66
CA PRO A 50 -2.61 30.75 -6.34
C PRO A 50 -3.26 29.89 -5.24
N TYR A 51 -2.66 28.76 -4.85
CA TYR A 51 -3.11 27.90 -3.78
C TYR A 51 -2.27 28.05 -2.50
N GLN A 52 -1.17 28.82 -2.53
CA GLN A 52 -0.38 29.11 -1.34
C GLN A 52 -1.28 29.77 -0.28
N SER A 53 -1.25 29.22 0.94
CA SER A 53 -2.05 29.65 2.09
C SER A 53 -3.56 29.63 1.84
N THR A 54 -4.05 28.78 0.93
CA THR A 54 -5.47 28.67 0.56
C THR A 54 -6.09 27.38 1.08
N LEU A 55 -7.37 27.44 1.46
CA LEU A 55 -8.16 26.27 1.82
C LEU A 55 -8.56 25.48 0.55
N ILE A 56 -8.05 24.26 0.44
CA ILE A 56 -8.27 23.35 -0.68
C ILE A 56 -8.91 22.04 -0.22
N GLN A 57 -9.35 21.24 -1.18
CA GLN A 57 -9.77 19.86 -0.99
C GLN A 57 -9.05 18.95 -2.00
N LEU A 58 -8.56 17.82 -1.51
CA LEU A 58 -8.06 16.70 -2.29
C LEU A 58 -9.00 15.51 -2.14
N ASP A 59 -9.35 14.85 -3.24
CA ASP A 59 -10.27 13.71 -3.23
C ASP A 59 -9.53 12.37 -3.38
N ASN A 60 -10.08 11.33 -2.75
CA ASN A 60 -9.58 9.96 -2.78
C ASN A 60 -8.16 9.78 -2.21
N PHE A 61 -7.87 10.47 -1.11
CA PHE A 61 -6.62 10.35 -0.36
C PHE A 61 -6.74 9.46 0.87
N GLU A 62 -5.63 8.85 1.27
CA GLU A 62 -5.48 8.06 2.50
C GLU A 62 -4.09 8.28 3.13
N PHE A 63 -3.96 8.08 4.44
CA PHE A 63 -2.66 7.94 5.11
C PHE A 63 -1.97 6.65 4.67
N SER A 64 -0.64 6.57 4.72
CA SER A 64 0.06 5.29 4.49
C SER A 64 -0.38 4.22 5.49
N LYS A 65 -0.38 2.93 5.08
CA LYS A 65 -0.90 1.82 5.92
C LYS A 65 -0.21 1.76 7.29
N GLY A 66 1.12 1.85 7.30
CA GLY A 66 1.93 1.85 8.53
C GLY A 66 1.64 3.02 9.47
N ASP A 67 1.20 4.17 8.94
CA ASP A 67 0.93 5.37 9.73
C ASP A 67 -0.41 5.29 10.50
N THR A 68 -1.33 4.40 10.08
CA THR A 68 -2.70 4.34 10.64
C THR A 68 -2.82 3.88 12.08
N MET A 69 -1.70 3.46 12.67
CA MET A 69 -1.62 3.13 14.10
C MET A 69 -1.19 4.33 14.94
N GLY A 70 -0.70 5.40 14.32
CA GLY A 70 -0.26 6.63 14.98
C GLY A 70 -1.37 7.65 15.24
N THR A 71 -0.97 8.75 15.88
CA THR A 71 -1.78 9.92 16.22
C THR A 71 -1.31 11.14 15.43
N TYR A 72 -2.14 12.15 15.21
CA TYR A 72 -1.77 13.33 14.41
C TYR A 72 -0.47 14.02 14.84
N ALA A 73 -0.08 13.93 16.11
CA ALA A 73 1.27 14.24 16.58
C ALA A 73 1.51 13.61 17.97
N ASP A 74 2.69 13.83 18.56
CA ASP A 74 2.98 13.45 19.93
C ASP A 74 2.68 14.64 20.86
N PRO A 75 1.62 14.61 21.68
CA PRO A 75 1.23 15.73 22.54
C PRO A 75 2.22 15.97 23.70
N THR A 76 3.15 15.04 23.98
CA THR A 76 4.12 15.16 25.07
C THR A 76 5.33 16.02 24.69
N LYS A 77 5.50 16.31 23.39
CA LYS A 77 6.63 17.09 22.87
C LYS A 77 6.28 18.57 22.78
N ILE A 78 7.10 19.39 23.47
CA ILE A 78 6.88 20.84 23.64
C ILE A 78 7.28 21.64 22.39
N ALA A 79 7.94 21.07 21.38
CA ALA A 79 8.27 21.78 20.14
C ALA A 79 8.51 20.78 19.01
N SER A 80 7.45 20.08 18.57
CA SER A 80 7.57 19.06 17.53
C SER A 80 6.39 19.08 16.57
N ALA A 81 6.59 18.43 15.42
CA ALA A 81 5.58 18.19 14.42
C ALA A 81 5.90 16.87 13.71
N VAL A 82 4.86 16.19 13.27
CA VAL A 82 4.95 14.95 12.50
C VAL A 82 4.58 15.25 11.05
N ASN A 83 5.31 14.63 10.13
CA ASN A 83 5.00 14.64 8.71
C ASN A 83 4.43 13.27 8.34
N TYR A 84 3.26 13.27 7.72
CA TYR A 84 2.65 12.08 7.13
C TYR A 84 2.69 12.18 5.62
N THR A 85 2.95 11.06 4.95
CA THR A 85 2.70 10.94 3.51
C THR A 85 1.26 10.48 3.31
N VAL A 86 0.44 11.35 2.73
CA VAL A 86 -0.89 10.98 2.25
C VAL A 86 -0.83 10.73 0.75
N LYS A 87 -1.54 9.71 0.28
CA LYS A 87 -1.50 9.27 -1.12
C LYS A 87 -2.88 9.12 -1.70
N SER A 88 -3.02 9.44 -2.99
CA SER A 88 -4.22 9.14 -3.76
C SER A 88 -4.18 7.71 -4.29
N CYS A 89 -5.35 7.17 -4.63
CA CYS A 89 -5.40 5.88 -5.32
C CYS A 89 -4.78 5.91 -6.73
N GLY A 90 -4.59 7.11 -7.30
CA GLY A 90 -3.91 7.35 -8.59
C GLY A 90 -2.39 7.45 -8.49
N GLY A 91 -1.81 7.32 -7.28
CA GLY A 91 -0.36 7.36 -7.06
C GLY A 91 0.22 8.74 -6.78
N GLU A 92 -0.60 9.80 -6.73
CA GLU A 92 -0.14 11.10 -6.23
C GLU A 92 0.16 11.00 -4.74
N SER A 93 1.14 11.75 -4.25
CA SER A 93 1.43 11.85 -2.82
C SER A 93 1.81 13.27 -2.42
N ILE A 94 1.50 13.63 -1.18
CA ILE A 94 1.82 14.94 -0.60
C ILE A 94 2.02 14.82 0.91
N VAL A 95 2.80 15.72 1.49
CA VAL A 95 3.05 15.75 2.93
C VAL A 95 1.90 16.44 3.65
N LEU A 96 1.33 15.78 4.65
CA LEU A 96 0.50 16.39 5.68
C LEU A 96 1.36 16.63 6.92
N ARG A 97 1.52 17.90 7.32
CA ARG A 97 2.26 18.27 8.52
C ARG A 97 1.29 18.61 9.65
N SER A 98 1.52 18.04 10.82
CA SER A 98 0.69 18.24 12.00
C SER A 98 1.54 18.51 13.25
N SER A 99 1.13 19.51 14.04
CA SER A 99 1.88 20.03 15.18
C SER A 99 1.58 19.25 16.47
N SER A 100 2.59 19.05 17.31
CA SER A 100 2.42 18.54 18.68
C SER A 100 1.61 19.49 19.58
N PHE A 101 1.50 20.77 19.21
CA PHE A 101 0.67 21.75 19.91
C PHE A 101 -0.82 21.72 19.50
N SER A 102 -1.18 20.96 18.47
CA SER A 102 -2.58 20.84 18.05
C SER A 102 -3.42 20.21 19.16
N ASN A 103 -4.61 20.75 19.41
CA ASN A 103 -5.57 20.17 20.37
C ASN A 103 -6.05 18.76 19.98
N PHE A 104 -5.78 18.33 18.73
CA PHE A 104 -6.03 16.99 18.20
C PHE A 104 -4.78 16.11 18.10
N ALA A 105 -3.63 16.53 18.63
CA ALA A 105 -2.36 15.80 18.48
C ALA A 105 -2.47 14.32 18.88
N SER A 106 -3.13 14.01 20.00
CA SER A 106 -3.31 12.65 20.53
C SER A 106 -4.38 11.82 19.78
N ILE A 107 -5.11 12.40 18.83
CA ILE A 107 -6.16 11.70 18.10
C ILE A 107 -5.53 10.79 17.04
N LYS A 108 -6.00 9.54 16.94
CA LYS A 108 -5.55 8.60 15.91
C LYS A 108 -5.88 9.12 14.52
N VAL A 109 -4.95 8.98 13.58
CA VAL A 109 -5.22 9.33 12.19
C VAL A 109 -6.28 8.39 11.59
N ALA A 110 -7.03 8.89 10.62
CA ALA A 110 -8.08 8.11 9.98
C ALA A 110 -7.51 6.93 9.18
N LYS A 111 -8.22 5.79 9.18
CA LYS A 111 -7.71 4.54 8.58
C LYS A 111 -8.11 4.33 7.12
N GLY A 112 -9.20 4.98 6.68
CA GLY A 112 -9.79 4.77 5.36
C GLY A 112 -9.24 5.70 4.29
N ASN A 113 -10.05 5.91 3.26
CA ASN A 113 -9.81 6.82 2.14
C ASN A 113 -10.98 7.80 2.00
N GLY A 114 -10.73 9.01 1.50
CA GLY A 114 -11.79 9.97 1.20
C GLY A 114 -11.26 11.36 0.90
N SER A 115 -12.05 12.38 1.23
CA SER A 115 -11.67 13.78 1.00
C SER A 115 -10.79 14.32 2.14
N LEU A 116 -9.74 15.04 1.78
CA LEU A 116 -8.87 15.79 2.68
C LEU A 116 -9.01 17.27 2.38
N ILE A 117 -9.56 18.02 3.32
CA ILE A 117 -9.53 19.49 3.32
C ILE A 117 -8.25 19.92 4.03
N ALA A 118 -7.55 20.92 3.49
CA ALA A 118 -6.35 21.43 4.13
C ALA A 118 -6.01 22.83 3.65
N ILE A 119 -5.16 23.53 4.40
CA ILE A 119 -4.46 24.72 3.93
C ILE A 119 -3.21 24.26 3.19
N ALA A 120 -3.09 24.61 1.91
CA ALA A 120 -1.90 24.32 1.12
C ALA A 120 -0.77 25.31 1.45
N GLY A 121 0.45 24.80 1.53
CA GLY A 121 1.64 25.62 1.74
C GLY A 121 2.92 24.90 1.31
N ALA A 122 4.07 25.47 1.65
CA ALA A 122 5.38 24.95 1.31
C ALA A 122 6.38 25.09 2.47
N PHE A 123 7.36 24.19 2.52
CA PHE A 123 8.56 24.31 3.36
C PHE A 123 9.79 24.07 2.48
N GLY A 124 10.50 25.14 2.13
CA GLY A 124 11.53 25.10 1.09
C GLY A 124 10.93 24.59 -0.23
N ALA A 125 11.46 23.49 -0.76
CA ALA A 125 10.95 22.85 -1.98
C ALA A 125 9.82 21.83 -1.74
N THR A 126 9.43 21.59 -0.49
CA THR A 126 8.41 20.58 -0.15
C THR A 126 7.03 21.20 -0.11
N LYS A 127 6.10 20.70 -0.93
CA LYS A 127 4.67 21.00 -0.80
C LYS A 127 4.13 20.33 0.46
N GLN A 128 3.43 21.08 1.30
CA GLN A 128 2.88 20.56 2.56
C GLN A 128 1.45 21.05 2.79
N LEU A 129 0.67 20.22 3.46
CA LEU A 129 -0.70 20.49 3.87
C LEU A 129 -0.75 20.65 5.39
N THR A 130 -1.62 21.53 5.85
CA THR A 130 -1.95 21.68 7.28
C THR A 130 -3.46 21.62 7.44
N ILE A 131 -3.95 20.75 8.32
CA ILE A 131 -5.38 20.67 8.69
C ILE A 131 -5.67 21.59 9.86
N ARG A 132 -6.90 22.09 9.93
CA ARG A 132 -7.34 22.98 11.02
C ARG A 132 -7.81 22.18 12.22
N ASP A 133 -8.51 21.08 11.95
CA ASP A 133 -8.97 20.10 12.92
C ASP A 133 -9.21 18.75 12.23
N THR A 134 -9.72 17.76 12.95
CA THR A 134 -9.93 16.40 12.42
C THR A 134 -11.12 16.27 11.47
N ASN A 135 -12.08 17.21 11.45
CA ASN A 135 -13.20 17.20 10.51
C ASN A 135 -12.77 17.50 9.06
N ASP A 136 -11.57 18.07 8.90
CA ASP A 136 -10.94 18.26 7.60
C ASP A 136 -10.54 16.92 6.96
N VAL A 137 -10.50 15.81 7.71
CA VAL A 137 -10.15 14.47 7.20
C VAL A 137 -11.36 13.54 7.19
N LYS A 138 -11.97 13.36 6.02
CA LYS A 138 -13.19 12.54 5.85
C LYS A 138 -12.89 11.21 5.16
N PHE A 139 -11.97 10.46 5.76
CA PHE A 139 -11.50 9.17 5.23
C PHE A 139 -12.40 8.00 5.64
N TYR A 140 -13.69 8.10 5.31
CA TYR A 140 -14.72 7.12 5.69
C TYR A 140 -14.88 5.98 4.69
N GLY A 141 -14.31 6.13 3.48
CA GLY A 141 -14.35 5.13 2.44
C GLY A 141 -13.32 4.02 2.64
N SER A 142 -13.51 2.94 1.88
CA SER A 142 -12.54 1.86 1.77
C SER A 142 -11.26 2.33 1.07
N ARG A 143 -10.12 1.87 1.60
CA ARG A 143 -8.78 2.18 1.11
C ARG A 143 -8.56 1.83 -0.36
N CYS A 144 -7.53 2.43 -0.94
CA CYS A 144 -7.06 2.14 -2.30
C CYS A 144 -6.52 0.71 -2.42
N SER A 145 -5.95 0.17 -1.34
CA SER A 145 -5.49 -1.21 -1.27
C SER A 145 -6.56 -2.09 -0.65
N ILE A 146 -6.98 -3.12 -1.37
CA ILE A 146 -7.95 -4.14 -0.93
C ILE A 146 -7.22 -5.24 -0.16
N PHE A 147 -6.05 -5.66 -0.64
CA PHE A 147 -5.24 -6.70 -0.03
C PHE A 147 -3.76 -6.41 -0.27
N GLU A 148 -2.93 -6.59 0.77
CA GLU A 148 -1.47 -6.42 0.73
C GLU A 148 -0.82 -7.42 1.69
N GLU A 149 0.06 -8.27 1.18
CA GLU A 149 0.90 -9.20 1.94
C GLU A 149 2.33 -9.18 1.39
N ASP A 150 3.29 -8.85 2.26
CA ASP A 150 4.73 -8.82 1.98
C ASP A 150 5.49 -9.90 2.78
N PHE A 151 4.75 -10.74 3.53
CA PHE A 151 5.22 -11.83 4.37
C PHE A 151 6.29 -11.48 5.41
N SER A 152 6.68 -10.21 5.55
CA SER A 152 7.80 -9.76 6.37
C SER A 152 7.56 -9.90 7.87
N SER A 153 6.32 -10.22 8.26
CA SER A 153 5.94 -10.55 9.64
C SER A 153 6.19 -12.02 10.04
N TYR A 154 6.56 -12.89 9.08
CA TYR A 154 6.79 -14.31 9.32
C TYR A 154 8.28 -14.65 9.45
N ALA A 155 8.58 -15.71 10.22
CA ALA A 155 9.92 -16.26 10.36
C ALA A 155 10.14 -17.44 9.40
N SER A 156 11.41 -17.75 9.10
CA SER A 156 11.79 -18.92 8.31
C SER A 156 11.22 -20.21 8.94
N SER A 157 10.62 -21.07 8.12
CA SER A 157 10.11 -22.38 8.55
C SER A 157 11.12 -23.51 8.29
N GLY A 158 12.30 -23.19 7.75
CA GLY A 158 13.28 -24.19 7.32
C GLY A 158 12.69 -25.13 6.28
N THR A 159 12.64 -26.43 6.60
CA THR A 159 12.04 -27.47 5.73
C THR A 159 10.60 -27.81 6.10
N ALA A 160 10.07 -27.28 7.22
CA ALA A 160 8.70 -27.53 7.63
C ALA A 160 7.70 -26.73 6.77
N PRO A 161 6.48 -27.25 6.54
CA PRO A 161 5.41 -26.49 5.91
C PRO A 161 5.20 -25.14 6.61
N THR A 162 5.10 -24.06 5.85
CA THR A 162 4.74 -22.76 6.43
C THR A 162 3.29 -22.76 6.89
N VAL A 163 3.04 -22.15 8.06
CA VAL A 163 1.71 -21.96 8.64
C VAL A 163 1.49 -20.46 8.84
N MET A 164 0.54 -19.90 8.11
CA MET A 164 0.21 -18.48 8.16
C MET A 164 -1.29 -18.32 8.44
N PRO A 165 -1.70 -17.43 9.36
CA PRO A 165 -3.11 -17.25 9.68
C PRO A 165 -3.98 -16.96 8.45
N GLY A 166 -5.04 -17.76 8.27
CA GLY A 166 -5.99 -17.62 7.16
C GLY A 166 -5.53 -18.20 5.81
N TRP A 167 -4.22 -18.32 5.58
CA TRP A 167 -3.67 -18.94 4.37
C TRP A 167 -3.83 -20.48 4.41
N LYS A 168 -3.95 -21.09 3.23
CA LYS A 168 -3.93 -22.56 3.08
C LYS A 168 -2.70 -22.98 2.30
N ASN A 169 -1.93 -23.89 2.88
CA ASN A 169 -0.77 -24.53 2.27
C ASN A 169 -1.13 -26.01 2.05
N ILE A 170 -1.55 -26.35 0.84
CA ILE A 170 -2.14 -27.64 0.51
C ILE A 170 -1.23 -28.38 -0.46
N THR A 171 -0.74 -29.55 -0.04
CA THR A 171 -0.08 -30.51 -0.92
C THR A 171 -1.16 -31.38 -1.54
N GLU A 172 -1.55 -31.08 -2.79
CA GLU A 172 -2.63 -31.77 -3.51
C GLU A 172 -2.17 -33.14 -4.01
N ILE A 173 -0.96 -33.22 -4.56
CA ILE A 173 -0.32 -34.45 -5.02
C ILE A 173 1.14 -34.44 -4.56
N GLY A 174 1.59 -35.54 -3.98
CA GLY A 174 2.98 -35.73 -3.56
C GLY A 174 3.28 -35.22 -2.16
N ASP A 175 4.50 -34.74 -1.95
CA ASP A 175 5.08 -34.50 -0.61
C ASP A 175 5.70 -33.10 -0.43
N VAL A 176 5.43 -32.15 -1.33
CA VAL A 176 6.12 -30.85 -1.37
C VAL A 176 5.21 -29.72 -0.88
N PRO A 177 5.32 -29.24 0.36
CA PRO A 177 4.61 -28.04 0.82
C PRO A 177 5.34 -26.76 0.39
N TYR A 178 4.67 -25.61 0.52
CA TYR A 178 5.39 -24.34 0.61
C TYR A 178 6.10 -24.24 1.96
N THR A 179 7.31 -23.68 1.98
CA THR A 179 8.04 -23.30 3.19
C THR A 179 8.24 -21.78 3.23
N MET A 180 8.62 -21.22 4.37
CA MET A 180 8.97 -19.80 4.51
C MET A 180 10.49 -19.66 4.49
N SER A 181 11.01 -18.84 3.59
CA SER A 181 12.43 -18.49 3.52
C SER A 181 12.64 -17.03 3.90
N VAL A 182 13.83 -16.70 4.42
CA VAL A 182 14.21 -15.33 4.74
C VAL A 182 15.56 -15.04 4.10
N PHE A 183 15.64 -13.96 3.33
CA PHE A 183 16.87 -13.50 2.70
C PHE A 183 17.03 -11.99 2.91
N SER A 184 18.17 -11.58 3.47
CA SER A 184 18.48 -10.17 3.76
C SER A 184 17.38 -9.43 4.54
N GLY A 185 16.70 -10.13 5.46
CA GLY A 185 15.61 -9.58 6.28
C GLY A 185 14.23 -9.56 5.61
N ASN A 186 14.13 -9.93 4.32
CA ASN A 186 12.85 -10.12 3.64
C ASN A 186 12.40 -11.58 3.74
N ALA A 187 11.14 -11.82 4.10
CA ALA A 187 10.57 -13.15 4.23
C ALA A 187 9.59 -13.41 3.08
N PHE A 188 9.60 -14.62 2.52
CA PHE A 188 8.72 -14.99 1.41
C PHE A 188 8.46 -16.51 1.38
N PRO A 189 7.26 -16.94 0.94
CA PRO A 189 7.00 -18.34 0.64
C PRO A 189 7.93 -18.84 -0.45
N LYS A 190 8.32 -20.11 -0.34
CA LYS A 190 9.18 -20.80 -1.29
C LYS A 190 8.62 -22.18 -1.58
N ILE A 191 8.70 -22.60 -2.83
CA ILE A 191 8.39 -23.97 -3.22
C ILE A 191 9.38 -24.52 -4.25
N SER A 192 9.79 -25.77 -4.05
CA SER A 192 10.61 -26.55 -4.98
C SER A 192 10.48 -28.03 -4.67
N ALA A 193 10.27 -28.86 -5.67
CA ALA A 193 10.28 -30.31 -5.51
C ALA A 193 11.69 -30.93 -5.47
N PHE A 194 12.75 -30.12 -5.29
CA PHE A 194 14.14 -30.58 -5.27
C PHE A 194 14.39 -31.69 -4.23
N ALA A 195 13.79 -31.54 -3.05
CA ALA A 195 13.91 -32.48 -1.95
C ALA A 195 12.77 -33.51 -1.90
N SER A 196 11.91 -33.57 -2.93
CA SER A 196 10.82 -34.53 -2.98
C SER A 196 11.36 -35.96 -3.04
N THR A 197 10.77 -36.84 -2.24
CA THR A 197 11.08 -38.27 -2.24
C THR A 197 10.26 -39.05 -3.26
N VAL A 198 9.19 -38.44 -3.80
CA VAL A 198 8.27 -39.09 -4.73
C VAL A 198 8.34 -38.56 -6.16
N LEU A 199 9.03 -37.43 -6.41
CA LEU A 199 9.14 -36.83 -7.75
C LEU A 199 9.70 -37.78 -8.82
N ALA A 200 10.49 -38.78 -8.43
CA ALA A 200 11.00 -39.78 -9.37
C ALA A 200 9.89 -40.62 -10.03
N THR A 201 8.79 -40.88 -9.31
CA THR A 201 7.72 -41.82 -9.73
C THR A 201 6.31 -41.23 -9.66
N GLY A 202 6.14 -40.03 -9.12
CA GLY A 202 4.87 -39.34 -8.98
C GLY A 202 4.95 -37.87 -9.36
N ASN A 203 3.82 -37.33 -9.81
CA ASN A 203 3.67 -35.89 -10.02
C ASN A 203 3.59 -35.17 -8.67
N ILE A 204 4.00 -33.91 -8.66
CA ILE A 204 3.84 -32.99 -7.53
C ILE A 204 2.84 -31.89 -7.93
N SER A 205 1.89 -31.59 -7.05
CA SER A 205 1.01 -30.41 -7.16
C SER A 205 0.76 -29.84 -5.78
N SER A 206 1.00 -28.54 -5.60
CA SER A 206 0.82 -27.87 -4.32
C SER A 206 0.32 -26.44 -4.49
N TRP A 207 -0.45 -26.00 -3.51
CA TRP A 207 -1.16 -24.74 -3.52
C TRP A 207 -0.82 -23.90 -2.29
N LEU A 208 -0.54 -22.62 -2.51
CA LEU A 208 -0.61 -21.59 -1.48
C LEU A 208 -1.79 -20.67 -1.80
N ILE A 209 -2.83 -20.71 -0.96
CA ILE A 209 -4.11 -20.04 -1.22
C ILE A 209 -4.34 -18.98 -0.15
N SER A 210 -4.77 -17.80 -0.61
CA SER A 210 -5.05 -16.66 0.24
C SER A 210 -6.22 -16.93 1.22
N PRO A 211 -6.32 -16.16 2.31
CA PRO A 211 -7.58 -15.98 3.03
C PRO A 211 -8.69 -15.48 2.09
N ASP A 212 -9.93 -15.46 2.61
CA ASP A 212 -11.06 -14.86 1.91
C ASP A 212 -10.86 -13.35 1.74
N ILE A 213 -11.01 -12.86 0.51
CA ILE A 213 -10.86 -11.44 0.17
C ILE A 213 -12.17 -10.96 -0.47
N ILE A 214 -12.76 -9.91 0.09
CA ILE A 214 -13.98 -9.29 -0.46
C ILE A 214 -13.57 -8.14 -1.37
N LEU A 215 -13.86 -8.25 -2.67
CA LEU A 215 -13.64 -7.16 -3.61
C LEU A 215 -14.85 -6.22 -3.62
N PRO A 216 -14.67 -4.90 -3.42
CA PRO A 216 -15.80 -3.97 -3.39
C PRO A 216 -16.54 -3.91 -4.74
N SER A 217 -17.87 -3.84 -4.71
CA SER A 217 -18.69 -3.65 -5.91
C SER A 217 -18.42 -2.30 -6.58
N GLY A 218 -18.55 -2.23 -7.91
CA GLY A 218 -18.38 -0.97 -8.67
C GLY A 218 -16.94 -0.46 -8.72
N THR A 219 -15.96 -1.34 -8.50
CA THR A 219 -14.53 -1.03 -8.59
C THR A 219 -13.88 -1.78 -9.76
N THR A 220 -12.63 -1.45 -10.07
CA THR A 220 -11.83 -2.10 -11.13
C THR A 220 -10.58 -2.74 -10.55
N PRO A 221 -10.69 -3.80 -9.70
CA PRO A 221 -9.55 -4.29 -8.97
C PRO A 221 -8.43 -4.80 -9.86
N LYS A 222 -7.19 -4.62 -9.41
CA LYS A 222 -5.98 -5.11 -10.11
C LYS A 222 -5.11 -5.91 -9.16
N PHE A 223 -4.64 -7.06 -9.63
CA PHE A 223 -3.75 -7.95 -8.90
C PHE A 223 -2.32 -7.83 -9.41
N SER A 224 -1.36 -7.73 -8.50
CA SER A 224 0.07 -7.85 -8.81
C SER A 224 0.81 -8.60 -7.71
N PHE A 225 1.96 -9.15 -8.05
CA PHE A 225 2.89 -9.79 -7.11
C PHE A 225 4.30 -9.75 -7.70
N SER A 226 5.33 -9.94 -6.90
CA SER A 226 6.69 -10.18 -7.37
C SER A 226 7.03 -11.67 -7.24
N CYS A 227 7.94 -12.18 -8.07
CA CYS A 227 8.39 -13.56 -7.91
C CYS A 227 9.83 -13.78 -8.39
N SER A 228 10.68 -14.24 -7.47
CA SER A 228 12.02 -14.78 -7.76
C SER A 228 11.92 -16.25 -8.18
N ARG A 229 12.76 -16.66 -9.13
CA ARG A 229 12.70 -17.96 -9.79
C ARG A 229 14.07 -18.58 -9.98
N ARG A 230 14.12 -19.90 -10.03
CA ARG A 230 15.33 -20.65 -10.42
C ARG A 230 14.97 -21.98 -11.09
N TYR A 231 15.79 -22.39 -12.06
CA TYR A 231 15.69 -23.63 -12.83
C TYR A 231 14.45 -23.73 -13.76
N PRO A 232 14.53 -24.52 -14.84
CA PRO A 232 13.58 -24.43 -15.95
C PRO A 232 12.36 -25.36 -15.86
N SER A 233 12.36 -26.38 -14.99
CA SER A 233 11.33 -27.43 -15.02
C SER A 233 10.21 -27.20 -14.01
N GLY A 234 9.01 -27.68 -14.29
CA GLY A 234 7.83 -27.45 -13.46
C GLY A 234 7.18 -26.09 -13.75
N THR A 235 5.91 -25.94 -13.36
CA THR A 235 5.11 -24.76 -13.65
C THR A 235 4.63 -24.09 -12.38
N PHE A 236 4.57 -22.76 -12.42
CA PHE A 236 4.01 -21.95 -11.35
C PHE A 236 2.96 -21.02 -11.92
N LYS A 237 1.75 -21.10 -11.38
CA LYS A 237 0.56 -20.45 -11.95
C LYS A 237 -0.22 -19.73 -10.87
N LEU A 238 -0.75 -18.57 -11.21
CA LEU A 238 -1.71 -17.86 -10.39
C LEU A 238 -3.12 -18.18 -10.86
N TYR A 239 -3.96 -18.62 -9.94
CA TYR A 239 -5.39 -18.83 -10.16
C TYR A 239 -6.23 -17.96 -9.22
N VAL A 240 -7.49 -17.78 -9.57
CA VAL A 240 -8.51 -17.19 -8.70
C VAL A 240 -9.75 -18.07 -8.66
N SER A 241 -10.38 -18.14 -7.49
CA SER A 241 -11.63 -18.86 -7.24
C SER A 241 -12.62 -17.97 -6.49
N THR A 242 -13.90 -18.11 -6.80
CA THR A 242 -15.02 -17.44 -6.11
C THR A 242 -15.82 -18.40 -5.22
N ASN A 243 -15.53 -19.71 -5.28
CA ASN A 243 -16.29 -20.76 -4.60
C ASN A 243 -15.42 -21.70 -3.74
N PHE A 244 -14.14 -21.38 -3.55
CA PHE A 244 -13.30 -22.14 -2.62
C PHE A 244 -13.79 -21.99 -1.17
N THR A 245 -13.89 -23.12 -0.47
CA THR A 245 -14.45 -23.21 0.90
C THR A 245 -13.38 -23.34 1.98
N GLY A 246 -12.10 -23.28 1.61
CA GLY A 246 -10.99 -23.40 2.55
C GLY A 246 -10.54 -24.83 2.86
N ILE A 247 -11.16 -25.85 2.24
CA ILE A 247 -10.89 -27.26 2.52
C ILE A 247 -10.26 -27.97 1.31
N ASN A 248 -11.03 -28.21 0.25
CA ASN A 248 -10.60 -29.07 -0.85
C ASN A 248 -10.51 -28.30 -2.19
N VAL A 249 -9.29 -28.22 -2.73
CA VAL A 249 -9.00 -27.52 -4.00
C VAL A 249 -9.75 -28.11 -5.19
N SER A 250 -10.01 -29.43 -5.19
CA SER A 250 -10.68 -30.15 -6.28
C SER A 250 -12.18 -29.87 -6.38
N THR A 251 -12.80 -29.37 -5.30
CA THR A 251 -14.24 -29.04 -5.27
C THR A 251 -14.52 -27.61 -5.72
N ALA A 252 -13.47 -26.78 -5.84
CA ALA A 252 -13.57 -25.40 -6.26
C ALA A 252 -13.26 -25.25 -7.75
N THR A 253 -13.77 -24.17 -8.33
CA THR A 253 -13.47 -23.77 -9.71
C THR A 253 -12.35 -22.73 -9.68
N TRP A 254 -11.31 -22.97 -10.48
CA TRP A 254 -10.12 -22.12 -10.54
C TRP A 254 -9.94 -21.55 -11.95
N THR A 255 -9.94 -20.22 -12.05
CA THR A 255 -9.64 -19.51 -13.30
C THR A 255 -8.18 -19.14 -13.33
N LEU A 256 -7.45 -19.55 -14.37
CA LEU A 256 -6.05 -19.18 -14.57
C LEU A 256 -5.95 -17.68 -14.86
N ILE A 257 -5.10 -16.97 -14.11
CA ILE A 257 -4.77 -15.56 -14.35
C ILE A 257 -3.49 -15.44 -15.15
N THR A 258 -2.44 -16.14 -14.73
CA THR A 258 -1.13 -16.09 -15.40
C THR A 258 -0.31 -17.34 -15.11
N THR A 259 0.60 -17.67 -16.03
CA THR A 259 1.69 -18.63 -15.80
C THR A 259 2.98 -17.85 -15.69
N VAL A 260 3.69 -18.02 -14.59
CA VAL A 260 4.99 -17.39 -14.37
C VAL A 260 6.03 -18.10 -15.24
N PRO A 261 6.82 -17.38 -16.07
CA PRO A 261 7.86 -17.99 -16.88
C PRO A 261 8.92 -18.66 -16.02
N ALA A 262 9.36 -19.85 -16.40
CA ALA A 262 10.44 -20.55 -15.72
C ALA A 262 11.78 -19.80 -15.88
N ALA A 263 12.71 -20.01 -14.95
CA ALA A 263 14.05 -19.43 -15.03
C ALA A 263 14.96 -20.27 -15.95
N ALA A 264 16.05 -19.67 -16.42
CA ALA A 264 17.02 -20.35 -17.27
C ALA A 264 17.76 -21.50 -16.55
N ALA A 265 18.22 -22.49 -17.31
CA ALA A 265 19.05 -23.59 -16.80
C ALA A 265 20.40 -23.08 -16.27
N GLY A 266 20.89 -23.66 -15.17
CA GLY A 266 22.19 -23.32 -14.58
C GLY A 266 22.30 -21.91 -13.97
N ALA A 267 21.21 -21.14 -13.94
CA ALA A 267 21.22 -19.76 -13.44
C ALA A 267 21.16 -19.66 -11.90
N ALA A 268 21.65 -18.52 -11.39
CA ALA A 268 21.30 -18.03 -10.07
C ALA A 268 19.78 -17.72 -10.00
N PHE A 269 19.28 -17.39 -8.82
CA PHE A 269 17.93 -16.84 -8.70
C PHE A 269 17.81 -15.56 -9.53
N THR A 270 16.66 -15.38 -10.19
CA THR A 270 16.32 -14.10 -10.82
C THR A 270 16.14 -13.02 -9.75
N PRO A 271 16.20 -11.73 -10.11
CA PRO A 271 15.53 -10.70 -9.31
C PRO A 271 14.06 -11.05 -9.07
N PHE A 272 13.45 -10.40 -8.08
CA PHE A 272 12.01 -10.42 -7.89
C PHE A 272 11.34 -9.57 -8.98
N ASP A 273 11.10 -10.15 -10.16
CA ASP A 273 10.37 -9.43 -11.21
C ASP A 273 8.89 -9.30 -10.83
N VAL A 274 8.29 -8.18 -11.24
CA VAL A 274 6.88 -7.86 -10.97
C VAL A 274 5.98 -8.46 -12.06
N PHE A 275 4.91 -9.11 -11.62
CA PHE A 275 3.86 -9.67 -12.45
C PHE A 275 2.54 -8.90 -12.26
N GLY A 276 1.87 -8.62 -13.38
CA GLY A 276 0.67 -7.81 -13.43
C GLY A 276 0.97 -6.35 -13.80
N PRO A 277 0.01 -5.42 -13.59
CA PRO A 277 -1.29 -5.66 -12.98
C PRO A 277 -2.21 -6.50 -13.88
N TYR A 278 -2.82 -7.54 -13.31
CA TYR A 278 -3.88 -8.32 -13.95
C TYR A 278 -5.25 -7.79 -13.53
N SER A 279 -6.18 -7.67 -14.48
CA SER A 279 -7.54 -7.19 -14.17
C SER A 279 -8.33 -8.24 -13.39
N PHE A 280 -8.81 -7.84 -12.22
CA PHE A 280 -9.75 -8.59 -11.37
C PHE A 280 -11.15 -7.98 -11.41
N THR A 281 -11.42 -7.09 -12.37
CA THR A 281 -12.70 -6.38 -12.53
C THR A 281 -13.90 -7.33 -12.61
N ALA A 282 -13.74 -8.49 -13.25
CA ALA A 282 -14.80 -9.51 -13.35
C ALA A 282 -15.26 -10.07 -11.98
N TYR A 283 -14.42 -9.91 -10.94
CA TYR A 283 -14.69 -10.39 -9.59
C TYR A 283 -15.13 -9.27 -8.63
N ALA A 284 -15.30 -8.04 -9.12
CA ALA A 284 -15.77 -6.92 -8.29
C ALA A 284 -17.15 -7.24 -7.67
N GLY A 285 -17.30 -6.98 -6.38
CA GLY A 285 -18.50 -7.33 -5.60
C GLY A 285 -18.55 -8.79 -5.11
N GLN A 286 -17.52 -9.59 -5.37
CA GLN A 286 -17.47 -11.00 -4.97
C GLN A 286 -16.43 -11.24 -3.86
N LYS A 287 -16.65 -12.34 -3.12
CA LYS A 287 -15.61 -12.95 -2.29
C LYS A 287 -14.73 -13.82 -3.18
N ILE A 288 -13.42 -13.68 -3.06
CA ILE A 288 -12.45 -14.48 -3.81
C ILE A 288 -11.40 -15.10 -2.89
N ASN A 289 -10.73 -16.12 -3.40
CA ASN A 289 -9.40 -16.54 -2.99
C ASN A 289 -8.52 -16.57 -4.24
N PHE A 290 -7.25 -16.16 -4.13
CA PHE A 290 -6.26 -16.46 -5.16
C PHE A 290 -5.35 -17.59 -4.68
N GLY A 291 -4.79 -18.35 -5.62
CA GLY A 291 -3.92 -19.49 -5.32
C GLY A 291 -2.71 -19.53 -6.24
N PHE A 292 -1.53 -19.66 -5.65
CA PHE A 292 -0.32 -20.02 -6.37
C PHE A 292 -0.20 -21.53 -6.42
N ARG A 293 -0.34 -22.10 -7.62
CA ARG A 293 -0.19 -23.53 -7.87
C ARG A 293 1.19 -23.82 -8.45
N TYR A 294 1.92 -24.72 -7.81
CA TYR A 294 3.15 -25.30 -8.31
C TYR A 294 2.89 -26.72 -8.79
N GLU A 295 3.42 -27.08 -9.95
CA GLU A 295 3.31 -28.44 -10.51
C GLU A 295 4.69 -28.90 -11.03
N ALA A 296 5.06 -30.15 -10.73
CA ALA A 296 6.24 -30.79 -11.31
C ALA A 296 5.89 -32.20 -11.77
N ALA A 297 6.30 -32.57 -12.98
CA ALA A 297 6.01 -33.87 -13.56
C ALA A 297 6.92 -34.95 -12.98
N SER A 298 6.39 -36.17 -12.85
CA SER A 298 7.15 -37.36 -12.49
C SER A 298 8.37 -37.53 -13.38
N GLY A 299 9.50 -37.92 -12.79
CA GLY A 299 10.76 -38.13 -13.51
C GLY A 299 11.53 -36.83 -13.80
N THR A 300 11.04 -35.66 -13.36
CA THR A 300 11.82 -34.42 -13.44
C THR A 300 13.08 -34.56 -12.60
N LEU A 301 14.25 -34.34 -13.21
CA LEU A 301 15.52 -34.42 -12.49
C LEU A 301 15.59 -33.36 -11.39
N PRO A 302 15.98 -33.70 -10.15
CA PRO A 302 16.05 -32.74 -9.05
C PRO A 302 16.86 -31.48 -9.40
N ALA A 303 17.99 -31.63 -10.09
CA ALA A 303 18.86 -30.51 -10.49
C ALA A 303 18.20 -29.48 -11.43
N ASN A 304 17.08 -29.83 -12.08
CA ASN A 304 16.37 -28.97 -13.03
C ASN A 304 15.03 -28.46 -12.51
N VAL A 305 14.60 -28.89 -11.33
CA VAL A 305 13.27 -28.61 -10.84
C VAL A 305 13.14 -27.18 -10.34
N GLY A 306 12.12 -26.50 -10.85
CA GLY A 306 11.88 -25.08 -10.64
C GLY A 306 11.67 -24.77 -9.18
N THR A 307 12.27 -23.67 -8.76
CA THR A 307 12.05 -23.03 -7.46
C THR A 307 11.36 -21.69 -7.70
N TYR A 308 10.29 -21.43 -6.96
CA TYR A 308 9.51 -20.21 -7.07
C TYR A 308 9.31 -19.56 -5.69
N GLU A 309 9.50 -18.25 -5.63
CA GLU A 309 9.48 -17.44 -4.43
C GLU A 309 8.55 -16.24 -4.67
N PRO A 310 7.22 -16.40 -4.56
CA PRO A 310 6.26 -15.29 -4.69
C PRO A 310 6.33 -14.34 -3.49
N ASP A 311 6.16 -13.04 -3.74
CA ASP A 311 6.20 -12.00 -2.72
C ASP A 311 5.40 -10.74 -3.14
N ASP A 312 5.35 -9.71 -2.29
CA ASP A 312 4.75 -8.39 -2.54
C ASP A 312 3.35 -8.44 -3.19
N ILE A 313 2.46 -9.26 -2.62
CA ILE A 313 1.15 -9.50 -3.20
C ILE A 313 0.24 -8.32 -2.92
N LYS A 314 -0.39 -7.80 -3.97
CA LYS A 314 -1.26 -6.64 -3.89
C LYS A 314 -2.52 -6.78 -4.73
N ILE A 315 -3.65 -6.40 -4.15
CA ILE A 315 -4.90 -6.13 -4.86
C ILE A 315 -5.27 -4.67 -4.61
N SER A 316 -5.23 -3.84 -5.65
CA SER A 316 -5.67 -2.45 -5.59
C SER A 316 -7.11 -2.28 -6.09
N LYS A 317 -7.79 -1.24 -5.63
CA LYS A 317 -9.18 -0.89 -5.93
C LYS A 317 -9.41 -0.31 -7.33
N ASN A 318 -8.37 0.29 -7.95
CA ASN A 318 -8.46 1.08 -9.19
C ASN A 318 -7.98 0.34 -10.44
#